data_AF-A0AAV7J3A9-F1
#
_entry.id   AF-A0AAV7J3A9-F1
#
_cell.length_a   1.000
_cell.length_b   1.000
_cell.length_c   1.000
_cell.angle_alpha   90.00
_cell.angle_beta   90.00
_cell.angle_gamma   90.00
#
_symmetry.space_group_name_H-M   'P 1'
#
loop_
_entity.id
_entity.type
_entity.pdbx_description
1 polymer ?
#
loop_
_entity_poly.entity_id
_entity_poly.type
_entity_poly.pdbx_seq_one_letter_code
_entity_poly.pdbx_strand_id
1 'polypeptide(L)'
;MSEFIVTKAAQLKKNAENNFVAVSYTAPKRKKPIAEINKDTSYNQEQSQEEEDQEKEMKRLRWEVLKFGSSGLAGTDKKKSKVALAISLGAKPPKNRRMNYKNLKLKKSKEKEEAAKEKLEQEHQSGLTNSLKKTTKKKRVQKDKGILGVYGKVSKSSRDRTK
;
A
#
# COMPACT_ATOMS: atom_id res chain seq x y z
N MET A 1 45.01 -60.17 29.53
CA MET A 1 44.51 -58.80 29.36
C MET A 1 42.99 -58.84 29.26
N SER A 2 42.28 -58.01 30.02
CA SER A 2 40.82 -57.87 29.96
C SER A 2 40.38 -57.09 28.72
N GLU A 3 39.52 -57.66 27.88
CA GLU A 3 38.91 -56.98 26.73
C GLU A 3 37.96 -55.86 27.16
N PHE A 4 38.06 -54.71 26.52
CA PHE A 4 37.23 -53.54 26.78
C PHE A 4 35.83 -53.74 26.19
N ILE A 5 34.81 -53.86 27.06
CA ILE A 5 33.41 -54.05 26.65
C ILE A 5 32.79 -52.69 26.34
N VAL A 6 32.47 -52.46 25.07
CA VAL A 6 31.87 -51.22 24.59
C VAL A 6 30.40 -51.10 25.05
N THR A 7 30.01 -49.92 25.52
CA THR A 7 28.63 -49.66 25.97
C THR A 7 27.64 -49.54 24.80
N LYS A 8 26.39 -49.97 25.00
CA LYS A 8 25.31 -49.87 23.99
C LYS A 8 25.12 -48.44 23.46
N ALA A 9 25.27 -47.43 24.32
CA ALA A 9 25.17 -46.03 23.91
C ALA A 9 26.26 -45.60 22.92
N ALA A 10 27.48 -46.14 23.04
CA ALA A 10 28.57 -45.88 22.11
C ALA A 10 28.34 -46.56 20.75
N GLN A 11 27.67 -47.71 20.72
CA GLN A 11 27.28 -48.38 19.46
C GLN A 11 26.18 -47.61 18.72
N LEU A 12 25.22 -47.02 19.44
CA LEU A 12 24.14 -46.21 18.84
C LEU A 12 24.68 -44.94 18.13
N LYS A 13 25.71 -44.31 18.68
CA LYS A 13 26.35 -43.12 18.07
C LYS A 13 27.05 -43.44 16.74
N LYS A 14 27.63 -44.63 16.59
CA LYS A 14 28.26 -45.07 15.32
C LYS A 14 27.23 -45.24 14.19
N ASN A 15 25.98 -45.58 14.55
CA ASN A 15 24.90 -45.77 13.59
C ASN A 15 24.08 -44.49 13.34
N ALA A 16 24.46 -43.35 13.94
CA ALA A 16 23.73 -42.09 13.79
C ALA A 16 23.87 -41.52 12.37
N GLU A 17 25.03 -41.69 11.73
CA GLU A 17 25.26 -41.28 10.33
C GLU A 17 24.42 -42.12 9.36
N ASN A 18 24.29 -43.43 9.63
CA ASN A 18 23.54 -44.36 8.78
C ASN A 18 22.01 -44.18 8.85
N ASN A 19 21.49 -43.58 9.93
CA ASN A 19 20.05 -43.37 10.15
C ASN A 19 19.58 -41.95 9.83
N PHE A 20 20.44 -41.11 9.24
CA PHE A 20 20.07 -39.74 8.90
C PHE A 20 19.27 -39.69 7.59
N VAL A 21 17.97 -39.40 7.69
CA VAL A 21 17.10 -39.19 6.52
C VAL A 21 16.76 -37.71 6.41
N ALA A 22 17.41 -37.01 5.49
CA ALA A 22 17.08 -35.63 5.15
C ALA A 22 15.90 -35.60 4.15
N VAL A 23 14.71 -35.28 4.64
CA VAL A 23 13.54 -35.04 3.78
C VAL A 23 13.49 -33.56 3.41
N SER A 24 13.74 -33.26 2.14
CA SER A 24 13.60 -31.89 1.60
C SER A 24 12.33 -31.77 0.78
N TYR A 25 11.56 -30.71 1.02
CA TYR A 25 10.34 -30.40 0.27
C TYR A 25 10.60 -29.24 -0.67
N THR A 26 10.42 -29.44 -1.97
CA THR A 26 10.41 -28.36 -2.95
C THR A 26 9.00 -27.85 -3.14
N ALA A 27 8.76 -26.56 -2.93
CA ALA A 27 7.47 -25.95 -3.21
C ALA A 27 7.14 -26.07 -4.71
N PRO A 28 5.89 -26.42 -5.08
CA PRO A 28 5.50 -26.50 -6.48
C PRO A 28 5.62 -25.11 -7.13
N LYS A 29 6.40 -25.04 -8.22
CA LYS A 29 6.51 -23.81 -9.01
C LYS A 29 5.14 -23.48 -9.58
N ARG A 30 4.69 -22.25 -9.37
CA ARG A 30 3.45 -21.74 -9.98
C ARG A 30 3.58 -21.91 -11.49
N LYS A 31 2.57 -22.51 -12.13
CA LYS A 31 2.47 -22.51 -13.59
C LYS A 31 2.49 -21.04 -14.02
N LYS A 32 3.49 -20.66 -14.82
CA LYS A 32 3.37 -19.43 -15.60
C LYS A 32 2.13 -19.59 -16.48
N PRO A 33 1.32 -18.55 -16.70
CA PRO A 33 0.28 -18.62 -17.71
C PRO A 33 0.92 -19.17 -18.98
N ILE A 34 0.26 -20.15 -19.60
CA ILE A 34 0.66 -20.69 -20.89
C ILE A 34 0.55 -19.49 -21.83
N ALA A 35 1.66 -18.79 -22.04
CA ALA A 35 1.81 -17.93 -23.18
C ALA A 35 1.71 -18.88 -24.38
N GLU A 36 0.68 -18.63 -25.17
CA GLU A 36 0.24 -19.38 -26.33
C GLU A 36 1.44 -19.79 -27.19
N ILE A 37 1.67 -21.10 -27.28
CA ILE A 37 2.67 -21.66 -28.17
C ILE A 37 2.02 -21.78 -29.55
N ASN A 38 2.22 -20.72 -30.33
CA ASN A 38 2.31 -20.62 -31.79
C ASN A 38 1.02 -20.49 -32.65
N LYS A 39 1.12 -19.51 -33.58
CA LYS A 39 0.13 -18.88 -34.51
C LYS A 39 -0.56 -17.67 -33.85
N ASP A 40 -0.16 -16.41 -34.00
CA ASP A 40 0.41 -15.71 -35.15
C ASP A 40 1.34 -14.57 -34.66
N THR A 41 2.62 -14.63 -34.98
CA THR A 41 3.59 -13.62 -34.54
C THR A 41 3.53 -12.31 -35.34
N SER A 42 2.89 -12.28 -36.51
CA SER A 42 2.67 -11.04 -37.27
C SER A 42 1.42 -10.27 -36.81
N TYR A 43 0.29 -10.97 -36.61
CA TYR A 43 -0.97 -10.34 -36.19
C TYR A 43 -0.90 -9.72 -34.78
N ASN A 44 -0.20 -10.38 -33.84
CA ASN A 44 0.02 -9.83 -32.50
C ASN A 44 1.03 -8.66 -32.48
N GLN A 45 1.98 -8.62 -33.43
CA GLN A 45 2.90 -7.48 -33.58
C GLN A 45 2.20 -6.27 -34.21
N GLU A 46 1.34 -6.49 -35.19
CA GLU A 46 0.54 -5.42 -35.82
C GLU A 46 -0.46 -4.82 -34.82
N GLN A 47 -1.17 -5.64 -34.05
CA GLN A 47 -2.07 -5.15 -32.99
C GLN A 47 -1.34 -4.36 -31.90
N SER A 48 -0.16 -4.80 -31.47
CA SER A 48 0.62 -4.06 -30.48
C SER A 48 1.19 -2.74 -31.03
N GLN A 49 1.51 -2.67 -32.32
CA GLN A 49 1.90 -1.42 -32.98
C GLN A 49 0.71 -0.45 -33.14
N GLU A 50 -0.46 -0.96 -33.51
CA GLU A 50 -1.70 -0.16 -33.57
C GLU A 50 -2.06 0.43 -32.21
N GLU A 51 -1.95 -0.34 -31.12
CA GLU A 51 -2.16 0.14 -29.75
C GLU A 51 -1.14 1.24 -29.36
N GLU A 52 0.14 1.06 -29.69
CA GLU A 52 1.16 2.08 -29.45
C GLU A 52 0.91 3.37 -30.23
N ASP A 53 0.44 3.26 -31.48
CA ASP A 53 0.15 4.41 -32.33
C ASP A 53 -1.12 5.13 -31.87
N GLN A 54 -2.15 4.40 -31.45
CA GLN A 54 -3.32 4.96 -30.77
C GLN A 54 -2.93 5.68 -29.48
N GLU A 55 -2.02 5.11 -28.68
CA GLU A 55 -1.52 5.79 -27.48
C GLU A 55 -0.78 7.09 -27.81
N LYS A 56 0.05 7.10 -28.84
CA LYS A 56 0.77 8.31 -29.30
C LYS A 56 -0.23 9.37 -29.76
N GLU A 57 -1.25 8.97 -30.52
CA GLU A 57 -2.32 9.86 -30.96
C GLU A 57 -3.12 10.41 -29.78
N MET A 58 -3.50 9.57 -28.82
CA MET A 58 -4.21 10.00 -27.61
C MET A 58 -3.37 10.94 -26.74
N LYS A 59 -2.05 10.72 -26.64
CA LYS A 59 -1.13 11.64 -25.95
C LYS A 59 -1.07 12.99 -26.66
N ARG A 60 -1.02 12.99 -28.00
CA ARG A 60 -1.06 14.20 -28.83
C ARG A 60 -2.37 14.97 -28.66
N LEU A 61 -3.51 14.29 -28.77
CA LEU A 61 -4.83 14.89 -28.60
C LEU A 61 -5.01 15.52 -27.22
N ARG A 62 -4.58 14.83 -26.16
CA ARG A 62 -4.58 15.39 -24.79
C ARG A 62 -3.80 16.70 -24.72
N TRP A 63 -2.63 16.77 -25.35
CA TRP A 63 -1.82 17.98 -25.41
C TRP A 63 -2.51 19.10 -26.18
N GLU A 64 -3.10 18.79 -27.34
CA GLU A 64 -3.82 19.77 -28.16
C GLU A 64 -5.02 20.36 -27.41
N VAL A 65 -5.79 19.51 -26.72
CA VAL A 65 -6.92 19.93 -25.86
C VAL A 65 -6.43 20.84 -24.72
N LEU A 66 -5.36 20.48 -24.02
CA LEU A 66 -4.80 21.30 -22.94
C LEU A 66 -4.29 22.65 -23.47
N LYS A 67 -3.59 22.65 -24.60
CA LYS A 67 -3.11 23.87 -25.26
C LYS A 67 -4.28 24.77 -25.67
N PHE A 68 -5.30 24.20 -26.31
CA PHE A 68 -6.49 24.92 -26.74
C PHE A 68 -7.25 25.52 -25.55
N GLY A 69 -7.53 24.73 -24.52
CA GLY A 69 -8.17 25.21 -23.28
C GLY A 69 -7.39 26.33 -22.60
N SER A 70 -6.05 26.28 -22.65
CA SER A 70 -5.21 27.35 -22.10
C SER A 70 -5.23 28.65 -22.92
N SER A 71 -5.57 28.59 -24.21
CA SER A 71 -5.55 29.73 -25.13
C SER A 71 -6.60 30.80 -24.74
N GLY A 72 -7.78 30.35 -24.30
CA GLY A 72 -8.90 31.20 -23.89
C GLY A 72 -8.76 31.85 -22.52
N LEU A 73 -7.73 31.51 -21.73
CA LEU A 73 -7.51 32.11 -20.41
C LEU A 73 -6.82 33.48 -20.55
N ALA A 74 -7.15 34.41 -19.64
CA ALA A 74 -6.57 35.75 -19.58
C ALA A 74 -5.71 35.95 -18.31
N GLY A 75 -4.86 36.99 -18.33
CA GLY A 75 -4.14 37.49 -17.15
C GLY A 75 -3.26 36.46 -16.43
N THR A 76 -3.45 36.35 -15.12
CA THR A 76 -2.68 35.46 -14.24
C THR A 76 -2.94 33.99 -14.51
N ASP A 77 -4.16 33.63 -14.93
CA ASP A 77 -4.54 32.23 -15.10
C ASP A 77 -3.96 31.68 -16.39
N LYS A 78 -3.82 32.51 -17.43
CA LYS A 78 -3.01 32.17 -18.61
C LYS A 78 -1.56 31.83 -18.24
N LYS A 79 -0.96 32.62 -17.33
CA LYS A 79 0.43 32.37 -16.87
C LYS A 79 0.53 31.06 -16.10
N LYS A 80 -0.41 30.79 -15.19
CA LYS A 80 -0.46 29.52 -14.44
C LYS A 80 -0.60 28.31 -15.37
N SER A 81 -1.50 28.36 -16.35
CA SER A 81 -1.72 27.28 -17.30
C SER A 81 -0.50 27.03 -18.19
N LYS A 82 0.18 28.09 -18.63
CA LYS A 82 1.45 27.97 -19.38
C LYS A 82 2.55 27.33 -18.54
N VAL A 83 2.67 27.70 -17.26
CA VAL A 83 3.65 27.10 -16.34
C VAL A 83 3.32 25.61 -16.10
N ALA A 84 2.06 25.27 -15.89
CA ALA A 84 1.62 23.89 -15.73
C ALA A 84 1.93 23.04 -16.97
N LEU A 85 1.64 23.58 -18.17
CA LEU A 85 1.98 22.94 -19.44
C LEU A 85 3.49 22.72 -19.58
N ALA A 86 4.30 23.73 -19.28
CA ALA A 86 5.75 23.61 -19.33
C ALA A 86 6.25 22.51 -18.37
N ILE A 87 5.73 22.44 -17.16
CA ILE A 87 6.08 21.38 -16.18
C ILE A 87 5.71 19.99 -16.71
N SER A 88 4.53 19.85 -17.33
CA SER A 88 4.12 18.57 -17.94
C SER A 88 5.03 18.12 -19.08
N LEU A 89 5.65 19.07 -19.80
CA LEU A 89 6.67 18.82 -20.83
C LEU A 89 8.07 18.56 -20.25
N GLY A 90 8.21 18.51 -18.93
CA GLY A 90 9.48 18.25 -18.24
C GLY A 90 10.27 19.50 -17.85
N ALA A 91 9.71 20.70 -17.99
CA ALA A 91 10.36 21.90 -17.48
C ALA A 91 10.46 21.85 -15.95
N LYS A 92 11.56 22.38 -15.41
CA LYS A 92 11.75 22.47 -13.96
C LYS A 92 10.72 23.42 -13.34
N PRO A 93 9.98 23.02 -12.29
CA PRO A 93 8.99 23.87 -11.66
C PRO A 93 9.64 25.13 -11.04
N PRO A 94 8.91 26.26 -10.99
CA PRO A 94 9.43 27.48 -10.42
C PRO A 94 9.72 27.30 -8.92
N LYS A 95 10.78 27.95 -8.44
CA LYS A 95 11.18 27.87 -7.04
C LYS A 95 10.16 28.60 -6.16
N ASN A 96 9.79 27.97 -5.04
CA ASN A 96 8.92 28.60 -4.04
C ASN A 96 9.58 29.87 -3.48
N ARG A 97 8.77 30.93 -3.32
CA ARG A 97 9.23 32.19 -2.72
C ARG A 97 9.68 31.92 -1.29
N ARG A 98 10.85 32.45 -0.91
CA ARG A 98 11.32 32.39 0.48
C ARG A 98 10.34 33.14 1.38
N MET A 99 9.93 32.53 2.48
CA MET A 99 9.03 33.12 3.47
C MET A 99 9.59 32.89 4.87
N ASN A 100 9.36 33.83 5.79
CA ASN A 100 9.72 33.67 7.19
C ASN A 100 8.97 32.47 7.80
N TYR A 101 9.67 31.67 8.61
CA TYR A 101 9.12 30.46 9.22
C TYR A 101 7.86 30.72 10.07
N LYS A 102 7.82 31.82 10.83
CA LYS A 102 6.65 32.19 11.64
C LYS A 102 5.42 32.40 10.75
N ASN A 103 5.59 33.10 9.63
CA ASN A 103 4.51 33.35 8.66
C ASN A 103 4.07 32.08 7.93
N LEU A 104 5.02 31.19 7.60
CA LEU A 104 4.73 29.88 7.01
C LEU A 104 3.86 29.03 7.95
N LYS A 105 4.19 29.00 9.24
CA LYS A 105 3.44 28.23 10.24
C LYS A 105 2.00 28.74 10.39
N LEU A 106 1.82 30.06 10.43
CA LEU A 106 0.49 30.69 10.49
C LEU A 106 -0.33 30.41 9.23
N LYS A 107 0.28 30.45 8.05
CA LYS A 107 -0.42 30.12 6.79
C LYS A 107 -0.90 28.67 6.79
N LYS A 108 -0.04 27.73 7.18
CA LYS A 108 -0.37 26.30 7.25
C LYS A 108 -1.45 25.99 8.29
N SER A 109 -1.46 26.68 9.42
CA SER A 109 -2.51 26.47 10.43
C SER A 109 -3.86 26.94 9.92
N LYS A 110 -3.91 28.10 9.23
CA LYS A 110 -5.15 28.61 8.63
C LYS A 110 -5.68 27.71 7.52
N GLU A 111 -4.82 27.29 6.59
CA GLU A 111 -5.19 26.36 5.51
C GLU A 111 -5.73 25.04 6.06
N LYS A 112 -5.15 24.53 7.16
CA LYS A 112 -5.65 23.31 7.82
C LYS A 112 -7.02 23.50 8.46
N GLU A 113 -7.26 24.67 9.05
CA GLU A 113 -8.55 25.00 9.66
C GLU A 113 -9.64 25.18 8.60
N GLU A 114 -9.36 25.90 7.52
CA GLU A 114 -10.26 26.09 6.38
C GLU A 114 -10.60 24.75 5.73
N ALA A 115 -9.59 23.91 5.46
CA ALA A 115 -9.83 22.57 4.91
C ALA A 115 -10.61 21.66 5.86
N ALA A 116 -10.52 21.85 7.18
CA ALA A 116 -11.33 21.10 8.13
C ALA A 116 -12.79 21.58 8.12
N LYS A 117 -13.03 22.90 8.01
CA LYS A 117 -14.37 23.49 7.88
C LYS A 117 -15.04 23.05 6.59
N GLU A 118 -14.35 23.13 5.46
CA GLU A 118 -14.86 22.69 4.15
C GLU A 118 -15.24 21.20 4.17
N LYS A 119 -14.43 20.36 4.81
CA LYS A 119 -14.75 18.93 4.99
C LYS A 119 -16.00 18.72 5.83
N LEU A 120 -16.15 19.45 6.93
CA LEU A 120 -17.35 19.39 7.75
C LEU A 120 -18.58 19.83 6.93
N GLU A 121 -18.49 20.94 6.21
CA GLU A 121 -19.57 21.43 5.34
C GLU A 121 -19.96 20.40 4.26
N GLN A 122 -18.99 19.77 3.60
CA GLN A 122 -19.24 18.70 2.62
C GLN A 122 -19.84 17.44 3.25
N GLU A 123 -19.42 17.08 4.47
CA GLU A 123 -20.00 15.97 5.24
C GLU A 123 -21.45 16.26 5.68
N HIS A 124 -21.76 17.52 6.03
CA HIS A 124 -23.11 17.95 6.40
C HIS A 124 -24.05 18.08 5.19
N GLN A 125 -23.53 18.34 3.99
CA GLN A 125 -24.34 18.48 2.76
C GLN A 125 -24.69 17.14 2.09
N SER A 126 -24.03 16.02 2.41
CA SER A 126 -24.22 14.76 1.69
C SER A 126 -24.57 13.57 2.58
N GLY A 127 -25.86 13.37 2.87
CA GLY A 127 -26.34 12.15 3.56
C GLY A 127 -26.05 10.84 2.81
N LEU A 128 -25.80 10.91 1.51
CA LEU A 128 -25.53 9.75 0.64
C LEU A 128 -24.07 9.23 0.75
N THR A 129 -23.10 10.07 1.09
CA THR A 129 -21.68 9.66 1.08
C THR A 129 -21.31 8.78 2.29
N ASN A 130 -22.06 8.91 3.39
CA ASN A 130 -21.88 8.08 4.58
C ASN A 130 -22.58 6.72 4.49
N SER A 131 -23.60 6.55 3.64
CA SER A 131 -24.29 5.27 3.44
C SER A 131 -23.49 4.28 2.56
N LEU A 132 -22.65 4.80 1.67
CA LEU A 132 -21.78 4.01 0.78
C LEU A 132 -20.47 3.54 1.46
N LYS A 133 -20.12 4.10 2.62
CA LYS A 133 -18.95 3.67 3.40
C LYS A 133 -19.28 2.36 4.12
N LYS A 134 -19.03 1.23 3.48
CA LYS A 134 -19.08 -0.09 4.14
C LYS A 134 -18.15 -0.07 5.34
N THR A 135 -18.72 -0.05 6.55
CA THR A 135 -17.92 -0.18 7.77
C THR A 135 -17.37 -1.60 7.82
N THR A 136 -16.14 -1.81 7.38
CA THR A 136 -15.43 -3.06 7.65
C THR A 136 -15.04 -3.05 9.12
N LYS A 137 -16.02 -3.23 10.02
CA LYS A 137 -15.74 -3.54 11.42
C LYS A 137 -15.11 -4.92 11.44
N LYS A 138 -13.78 -4.99 11.39
CA LYS A 138 -13.04 -6.21 11.71
C LYS A 138 -13.50 -6.60 13.11
N LYS A 139 -14.24 -7.71 13.24
CA LYS A 139 -14.51 -8.32 14.55
C LYS A 139 -13.15 -8.52 15.20
N ARG A 140 -12.85 -7.77 16.27
CA ARG A 140 -11.70 -8.06 17.11
C ARG A 140 -11.97 -9.44 17.70
N VAL A 141 -11.33 -10.46 17.15
CA VAL A 141 -11.27 -11.78 17.80
C VAL A 141 -10.64 -11.50 19.16
N GLN A 142 -11.44 -11.58 20.22
CA GLN A 142 -10.89 -11.48 21.57
C GLN A 142 -9.98 -12.69 21.72
N LYS A 143 -8.68 -12.45 21.86
CA LYS A 143 -7.75 -13.52 22.22
C LYS A 143 -8.24 -14.12 23.52
N ASP A 144 -8.44 -15.42 23.52
CA ASP A 144 -8.97 -16.19 24.64
C ASP A 144 -8.23 -15.82 25.92
N LYS A 145 -8.89 -15.04 26.78
CA LYS A 145 -8.49 -14.94 28.18
C LYS A 145 -8.87 -16.31 28.71
N GLY A 146 -7.89 -17.19 28.90
CA GLY A 146 -8.08 -18.57 29.41
C GLY A 146 -8.93 -18.60 30.69
N ILE A 147 -9.22 -19.78 31.24
CA ILE A 147 -10.28 -20.10 32.22
C ILE A 147 -10.67 -19.02 33.26
N LEU A 148 -9.74 -18.17 33.69
CA LEU A 148 -9.97 -16.98 34.51
C LEU A 148 -10.93 -15.94 33.90
N GLY A 149 -11.14 -15.93 32.58
CA GLY A 149 -12.14 -15.10 31.91
C GLY A 149 -13.59 -15.46 32.30
N VAL A 150 -13.83 -16.72 32.71
CA VAL A 150 -15.15 -17.22 33.14
C VAL A 150 -15.53 -16.67 34.51
N TYR A 151 -14.55 -16.51 35.40
CA TYR A 151 -14.80 -16.14 36.81
C TYR A 151 -14.64 -14.64 37.10
N GLY A 152 -14.36 -13.82 36.07
CA GLY A 152 -14.20 -12.37 36.21
C GLY A 152 -12.94 -11.96 36.98
N LYS A 153 -12.54 -10.68 36.85
CA LYS A 153 -11.36 -10.14 37.52
C LYS A 153 -11.78 -9.55 38.87
N VAL A 154 -11.38 -10.17 39.99
CA VAL A 154 -11.61 -9.62 41.34
C VAL A 154 -10.70 -8.39 41.55
N SER A 155 -11.30 -7.24 41.83
CA SER A 155 -10.54 -6.03 42.21
C SER A 155 -9.99 -6.18 43.63
N LYS A 156 -8.74 -5.77 43.86
CA LYS A 156 -8.07 -5.88 45.18
C LYS A 156 -8.60 -4.91 46.24
N SER A 157 -9.72 -4.23 46.01
CA SER A 157 -10.25 -3.18 46.89
C SER A 157 -11.14 -3.68 48.03
N SER A 158 -11.31 -4.99 48.22
CA SER A 158 -12.19 -5.56 49.26
C SER A 158 -11.45 -6.31 50.38
N ARG A 159 -10.15 -6.05 50.59
CA ARG A 159 -9.41 -6.58 51.75
C ARG A 159 -9.08 -5.49 52.76
N ASP A 160 -10.08 -4.74 53.18
CA ASP A 160 -10.04 -4.11 54.49
C ASP A 160 -10.54 -5.13 55.50
N ARG A 161 -9.58 -5.83 56.13
CA ARG A 161 -9.82 -6.65 57.31
C ARG A 161 -10.13 -5.69 58.45
N THR A 162 -11.39 -5.62 58.85
CA THR A 162 -11.77 -5.06 60.14
C THR A 162 -11.52 -6.08 61.25
N LYS A 163 -10.76 -5.61 62.25
CA LYS A 163 -10.50 -6.14 63.60
C LYS A 163 -9.70 -7.43 63.75
#